data_AF-A0A0Q6FJ73-F1
#
_entry.id   AF-A0A0Q6FJ73-F1
#
_cell.length_a   1.000
_cell.length_b   1.000
_cell.length_c   1.000
_cell.angle_alpha   90.00
_cell.angle_beta   90.00
_cell.angle_gamma   90.00
#
_symmetry.space_group_name_H-M   'P 1'
#
loop_
_entity.id
_entity.type
_entity.pdbx_description
1 polymer ?
#
loop_
_entity_poly.entity_id
_entity_poly.type
_entity_poly.pdbx_seq_one_letter_code
_entity_poly.pdbx_strand_id
1 'polypeptide(L)' 'MTQFDPSEDGMKSFLDHIGTRVKTTVDDVVAHTAGEDLETAVTTLHLALNTIPGLEFDRAWAQEAVETLRRGDPLEIQIG' A
#
# COMPACT_ATOMS: atom_id res chain seq x y z
N MET A 1 25.53 7.99 -2.12
CA MET A 1 24.66 7.58 -3.24
C MET A 1 24.62 6.07 -3.21
N THR A 2 23.52 5.48 -2.74
CA THR A 2 23.39 4.03 -2.64
C THR A 2 23.18 3.47 -4.05
N GLN A 3 24.17 2.72 -4.53
CA GLN A 3 24.13 1.98 -5.79
C GLN A 3 23.08 0.86 -5.66
N PHE A 4 22.15 0.81 -6.61
CA PHE A 4 21.17 -0.28 -6.69
C PHE A 4 21.92 -1.56 -7.04
N ASP A 5 21.94 -2.54 -6.12
CA ASP A 5 22.57 -3.85 -6.34
C ASP A 5 21.52 -4.78 -6.96
N PRO A 6 21.70 -5.26 -8.20
CA PRO A 6 20.69 -6.09 -8.89
C PRO A 6 20.72 -7.57 -8.46
N SER A 7 21.44 -7.93 -7.39
CA SER A 7 21.45 -9.29 -6.84
C SER A 7 20.09 -9.65 -6.21
N GLU A 8 19.80 -10.94 -6.03
CA GLU A 8 18.57 -11.41 -5.37
C GLU A 8 18.35 -10.75 -3.99
N ASP A 9 19.42 -10.52 -3.22
CA ASP A 9 19.37 -9.79 -1.96
C ASP A 9 18.98 -8.31 -2.10
N GLY A 10 19.44 -7.64 -3.16
CA GLY A 10 19.08 -6.25 -3.45
C GLY A 10 17.62 -6.12 -3.90
N MET A 11 17.14 -7.06 -4.71
CA MET A 11 15.73 -7.15 -5.10
C MET A 11 14.83 -7.42 -3.89
N LYS A 12 15.22 -8.36 -3.03
CA LYS A 12 14.46 -8.67 -1.80
C LYS A 12 14.41 -7.47 -0.86
N SER A 13 15.52 -6.76 -0.66
CA SER A 13 15.54 -5.55 0.16
C SER A 13 14.70 -4.42 -0.44
N PHE A 14 14.64 -4.31 -1.77
CA PHE A 14 13.78 -3.34 -2.45
C PHE A 14 12.30 -3.67 -2.23
N LEU A 15 11.90 -4.93 -2.45
CA LEU A 15 10.53 -5.41 -2.25
C LEU A 15 10.08 -5.24 -0.79
N ASP A 16 10.95 -5.54 0.18
CA ASP A 16 10.67 -5.34 1.61
C ASP A 16 10.45 -3.84 1.96
N HIS A 17 11.30 -2.97 1.41
CA HIS A 17 11.17 -1.52 1.61
C HIS A 17 9.88 -0.98 1.00
N ILE A 18 9.53 -1.44 -0.21
CA ILE A 18 8.29 -1.08 -0.88
C ILE A 18 7.08 -1.62 -0.11
N GLY A 19 7.10 -2.87 0.33
CA GLY A 19 6.04 -3.48 1.13
C GLY A 19 5.78 -2.72 2.44
N THR A 20 6.85 -2.29 3.11
CA THR A 20 6.74 -1.45 4.31
C THR A 20 6.09 -0.10 4.02
N ARG A 21 6.46 0.55 2.91
CA ARG A 21 5.85 1.83 2.50
C ARG A 21 4.38 1.67 2.16
N VAL A 22 4.01 0.65 1.38
CA VAL A 22 2.62 0.34 1.04
C VAL A 22 1.79 0.12 2.30
N LYS A 23 2.26 -0.74 3.22
CA LYS A 23 1.58 -1.00 4.49
C LYS A 23 1.35 0.27 5.30
N THR A 24 2.39 1.08 5.43
CA THR A 24 2.32 2.35 6.19
C THR A 24 1.32 3.32 5.55
N THR A 25 1.35 3.45 4.22
CA THR A 25 0.40 4.30 3.48
C THR A 25 -1.04 3.82 3.67
N VAL A 26 -1.28 2.51 3.62
CA VAL A 26 -2.63 1.96 3.78
C VAL A 26 -3.15 2.22 5.19
N ASP A 27 -2.35 1.92 6.21
CA ASP A 27 -2.72 2.10 7.62
C ASP A 27 -3.04 3.57 7.92
N ASP A 28 -2.19 4.49 7.46
CA ASP A 28 -2.36 5.94 7.63
C ASP A 28 -3.64 6.44 6.96
N VAL A 29 -3.87 6.07 5.70
CA VAL A 29 -5.08 6.49 4.98
C VAL A 29 -6.34 5.92 5.60
N VAL A 30 -6.35 4.64 5.97
CA VAL A 30 -7.53 4.01 6.59
C VAL A 30 -7.82 4.63 7.96
N ALA A 31 -6.80 4.91 8.76
CA ALA A 31 -6.97 5.59 10.04
C ALA A 31 -7.48 7.04 9.86
N HIS A 32 -6.93 7.78 8.89
CA HIS A 32 -7.33 9.16 8.61
C HIS A 32 -8.75 9.26 8.05
N THR A 33 -9.16 8.26 7.26
CA THR A 33 -10.48 8.20 6.61
C THR A 33 -11.49 7.34 7.37
N ALA A 34 -11.22 7.00 8.64
CA ALA A 34 -12.10 6.14 9.44
C ALA A 34 -13.51 6.73 9.66
N GLY A 35 -13.63 8.06 9.68
CA GLY A 35 -14.90 8.78 9.79
C GLY A 35 -15.60 9.10 8.46
N GLU A 36 -14.93 8.83 7.34
CA GLU A 36 -15.40 9.18 6.00
C GLU A 36 -16.13 8.02 5.31
N ASP A 37 -16.85 8.33 4.24
CA ASP A 37 -17.46 7.32 3.36
C ASP A 37 -16.40 6.41 2.73
N LEU A 38 -16.81 5.17 2.42
CA LEU A 38 -15.94 4.18 1.81
C LEU A 38 -15.33 4.70 0.49
N GLU A 39 -16.12 5.38 -0.34
CA GLU A 39 -15.64 5.90 -1.62
C GLU A 39 -14.51 6.93 -1.45
N THR A 40 -14.62 7.81 -0.46
CA THR A 40 -13.57 8.79 -0.11
C THR A 40 -12.31 8.07 0.36
N ALA A 41 -12.44 7.10 1.27
CA ALA A 41 -11.32 6.30 1.77
C ALA A 41 -10.58 5.56 0.65
N VAL A 42 -11.33 4.91 -0.25
CA VAL A 42 -10.78 4.17 -1.39
C VAL A 42 -10.10 5.10 -2.39
N THR A 43 -10.70 6.25 -2.69
CA THR A 43 -10.12 7.22 -3.62
C THR A 43 -8.83 7.81 -3.06
N THR A 44 -8.82 8.19 -1.78
CA THR A 44 -7.62 8.69 -1.10
C THR A 44 -6.52 7.64 -1.08
N LEU A 45 -6.86 6.38 -0.76
CA LEU A 45 -5.89 5.29 -0.73
C LEU A 45 -5.30 5.03 -2.12
N HIS A 46 -6.16 4.93 -3.14
CA HIS A 46 -5.74 4.72 -4.51
C HIS A 46 -4.79 5.82 -4.99
N LEU A 47 -5.10 7.09 -4.71
CA LEU A 47 -4.23 8.22 -5.06
C LEU A 47 -2.90 8.15 -4.29
N ALA A 48 -2.92 7.86 -2.99
CA ALA A 48 -1.71 7.76 -2.18
C ALA A 48 -0.78 6.63 -2.64
N LEU A 49 -1.34 5.47 -2.97
CA LEU A 49 -0.58 4.32 -3.47
C LEU A 49 0.07 4.60 -4.84
N ASN A 50 -0.63 5.30 -5.73
CA ASN A 50 -0.08 5.71 -7.03
C ASN A 50 1.07 6.74 -6.93
N THR A 51 1.35 7.27 -5.73
CA THR A 51 2.57 8.08 -5.50
C THR A 51 3.82 7.22 -5.25
N ILE A 52 3.66 5.91 -5.00
CA ILE A 52 4.77 4.99 -4.75
C ILE A 52 5.33 4.54 -6.11
N PRO A 53 6.58 4.92 -6.46
CA PRO A 53 7.15 4.58 -7.75
C PRO A 53 7.41 3.06 -7.85
N GLY A 54 7.10 2.49 -9.01
CA GLY A 54 7.34 1.08 -9.30
C GLY A 54 6.19 0.14 -8.93
N LEU A 55 5.06 0.67 -8.44
CA LEU A 55 3.84 -0.10 -8.22
C LEU A 55 2.63 0.63 -8.80
N GLU A 56 1.73 -0.13 -9.40
CA GLU A 56 0.42 0.33 -9.82
C GLU A 56 -0.62 -0.50 -9.06
N PHE A 57 -1.44 0.19 -8.26
CA PHE A 57 -2.51 -0.43 -7.50
C PHE A 57 -3.83 -0.07 -8.13
N ASP A 58 -4.62 -1.07 -8.50
CA ASP A 58 -5.97 -0.85 -8.99
C ASP A 58 -6.91 -0.32 -7.89
N ARG A 59 -7.93 0.41 -8.30
CA ARG A 59 -9.00 0.87 -7.39
C ARG A 59 -9.68 -0.28 -6.66
N ALA A 60 -9.82 -1.44 -7.30
CA ALA A 60 -10.40 -2.63 -6.67
C ALA A 60 -9.53 -3.15 -5.51
N TRP A 61 -8.20 -3.14 -5.68
CA TRP A 61 -7.27 -3.50 -4.62
C TRP A 61 -7.35 -2.52 -3.45
N ALA A 62 -7.38 -1.21 -3.74
CA ALA A 62 -7.55 -0.19 -2.71
C ALA A 62 -8.88 -0.36 -1.96
N GLN A 63 -9.95 -0.73 -2.66
CA GLN A 63 -11.24 -1.03 -2.04
C GLN A 63 -11.15 -2.21 -1.07
N GLU A 64 -10.61 -3.34 -1.51
CA GLU A 64 -10.44 -4.52 -0.67
C GLU A 64 -9.58 -4.22 0.57
N ALA A 65 -8.50 -3.44 0.40
CA ALA A 65 -7.63 -3.04 1.49
C ALA A 65 -8.35 -2.22 2.56
N VAL A 66 -9.14 -1.21 2.15
CA VAL A 66 -9.93 -0.40 3.08
C VAL A 66 -10.98 -1.25 3.79
N GLU A 67 -11.70 -2.10 3.06
CA GLU A 67 -12.74 -2.95 3.64
C GLU A 67 -12.19 -3.98 4.64
N THR A 68 -11.03 -4.57 4.34
CA THR A 68 -10.34 -5.54 5.21
C THR A 68 -9.92 -4.88 6.52
N LEU A 69 -9.26 -3.73 6.44
CA LEU A 69 -8.79 -3.02 7.64
C LEU A 69 -9.94 -2.43 8.46
N ARG A 70 -11.02 -1.95 7.82
CA ARG A 70 -12.22 -1.49 8.53
C ARG A 70 -12.94 -2.64 9.26
N ARG A 71 -12.83 -3.88 8.77
CA ARG A 71 -13.32 -5.07 9.49
C ARG A 71 -12.42 -5.49 10.66
N GLY A 72 -11.21 -4.93 10.76
CA GLY A 72 -10.20 -5.31 11.74
C GLY A 72 -9.40 -6.56 11.33
N ASP A 73 -9.53 -6.99 10.08
CA ASP A 73 -8.77 -8.11 9.53
C ASP A 73 -7.35 -7.66 9.13
N PRO A 74 -6.34 -8.54 9.24
CA PRO A 74 -5.00 -8.24 8.77
C PRO A 74 -4.97 -8.15 7.24
N LEU A 75 -4.39 -7.07 6.70
CA LEU A 75 -4.17 -6.93 5.27
C LEU A 75 -2.94 -7.71 4.83
N GLU A 76 -3.12 -8.68 3.92
CA GLU A 76 -2.03 -9.41 3.28
C GLU A 76 -1.60 -8.70 1.99
N ILE A 77 -0.44 -8.04 2.02
CA ILE A 77 0.12 -7.37 0.84
C ILE A 77 1.04 -8.36 0.13
N GLN A 78 0.60 -8.87 -1.02
CA GLN A 78 1.44 -9.67 -1.91
C GLN A 78 2.08 -8.77 -2.96
N ILE A 79 3.38 -8.50 -2.84
CA ILE A 79 4.16 -7.79 -3.84
C ILE A 79 4.92 -8.83 -4.66
N GLY A 80 4.55 -8.96 -5.93
CA GLY A 80 5.10 -9.94 -6.88
C GLY A 80 6.32 -9.44 -7.63
#